data_AF-A0A6N8BQN4-F1
#
_entry.id   AF-A0A6N8BQN4-F1
#
_cell.length_a   1.000
_cell.length_b   1.000
_cell.length_c   1.000
_cell.angle_alpha   90.00
_cell.angle_beta   90.00
_cell.angle_gamma   90.00
#
_symmetry.space_group_name_H-M   'P 1'
#
loop_
_entity.id
_entity.type
_entity.pdbx_description
1 polymer ?
#
loop_
_entity_poly.entity_id
_entity_poly.type
_entity_poly.pdbx_seq_one_letter_code
_entity_poly.pdbx_strand_id
1 'polypeptide(L)'
;MGNWELMVTDRDASNIESEPGSSELVVADKKKGALAHLDQDMVGKILGLAERAYANAGMVLPVETGLREQVATVHQAAKIDMAARTDQEEIKDFLRLIAERRGLPAPSAKALELDAAVMSAWPADLYRKAEFLVWERFSEQRVPNPPDFRLFIAEDLAERQKQIAALHTLEKRLETLDRNGGQQFPADTFNGGTGECL
;
A
#
# COMPACT_ATOMS: atom_id res chain seq x y z
N MET A 1 4.60 11.37 65.99
CA MET A 1 3.59 10.37 66.36
C MET A 1 2.49 10.52 65.33
N GLY A 2 2.54 9.78 64.21
CA GLY A 2 1.95 8.44 64.07
C GLY A 2 0.46 8.62 63.76
N ASN A 3 -0.15 8.15 62.67
CA ASN A 3 0.10 6.96 61.88
C ASN A 3 -0.55 7.14 60.50
N TRP A 4 0.03 6.52 59.48
CA TRP A 4 -0.52 6.39 58.12
C TRP A 4 -1.30 5.07 58.03
N GLU A 5 -2.56 5.11 57.60
CA GLU A 5 -3.35 3.94 57.18
C GLU A 5 -4.23 4.41 56.01
N LEU A 6 -3.82 4.24 54.75
CA LEU A 6 -3.98 3.05 53.89
C LEU A 6 -5.41 2.50 53.85
N MET A 7 -6.20 3.04 52.92
CA MET A 7 -7.14 2.25 52.12
C MET A 7 -7.12 2.77 50.68
N VAL A 8 -6.14 2.27 49.91
CA VAL A 8 -6.26 2.17 48.46
C VAL A 8 -7.02 0.87 48.23
N THR A 9 -8.31 0.97 47.92
CA THR A 9 -9.06 -0.18 47.39
C THR A 9 -8.70 -0.35 45.93
N ASP A 10 -8.46 -1.61 45.58
CA ASP A 10 -8.03 -2.14 44.29
C ASP A 10 -8.48 -1.34 43.06
N ARG A 11 -7.47 -0.92 42.29
CA ARG A 11 -7.59 -0.68 40.85
C ARG A 11 -7.90 -2.01 40.20
N ASP A 12 -9.18 -2.28 40.01
CA ASP A 12 -9.58 -3.21 38.96
C ASP A 12 -9.15 -2.62 37.62
N ALA A 13 -8.31 -3.41 36.96
CA ALA A 13 -7.85 -3.23 35.62
C ALA A 13 -9.02 -3.29 34.63
N SER A 14 -8.73 -2.87 33.40
CA SER A 14 -9.57 -2.97 32.21
C SER A 14 -10.75 -1.99 32.11
N ASN A 15 -10.41 -0.73 31.89
CA ASN A 15 -11.14 0.03 30.88
C ASN A 15 -10.15 0.94 30.15
N ILE A 16 -9.26 0.31 29.37
CA ILE A 16 -8.59 1.00 28.28
C ILE A 16 -9.70 1.22 27.27
N GLU A 17 -10.33 2.39 27.35
CA GLU A 17 -11.14 2.91 26.26
C GLU A 17 -10.26 2.81 25.01
N SER A 18 -10.64 1.87 24.15
CA SER A 18 -9.98 1.61 22.90
C SER A 18 -10.09 2.89 22.10
N GLU A 19 -8.97 3.60 21.95
CA GLU A 19 -8.89 4.65 20.95
C GLU A 19 -9.44 4.08 19.64
N PRO A 20 -10.37 4.77 18.97
CA PRO A 20 -10.88 4.30 17.69
C PRO A 20 -9.68 4.10 16.79
N GLY A 21 -9.43 2.82 16.46
CA GLY A 21 -8.27 2.41 15.70
C GLY A 21 -8.20 3.24 14.43
N SER A 22 -6.99 3.71 14.13
CA SER A 22 -6.58 4.48 12.95
C SER A 22 -7.03 3.91 11.59
N SER A 23 -7.73 2.77 11.58
CA SER A 23 -8.36 2.07 10.47
C SER A 23 -9.73 2.60 10.05
N GLU A 24 -10.47 3.37 10.88
CA GLU A 24 -11.85 3.81 10.55
C GLU A 24 -11.95 5.14 9.81
N LEU A 25 -10.91 5.99 9.83
CA LEU A 25 -10.90 7.23 9.05
C LEU A 25 -10.76 7.03 7.52
N VAL A 26 -10.69 5.77 7.07
CA VAL A 26 -10.63 5.38 5.64
C VAL A 26 -12.02 5.01 5.09
N VAL A 27 -13.12 5.24 5.82
CA VAL A 27 -14.47 4.81 5.41
C VAL A 27 -15.23 5.86 4.56
N ALA A 28 -14.65 7.04 4.28
CA ALA A 28 -15.38 8.12 3.59
C ALA A 28 -14.86 8.53 2.21
N ASP A 29 -14.01 7.74 1.54
CA ASP A 29 -13.87 7.83 0.08
C ASP A 29 -13.99 6.41 -0.47
N LYS A 30 -15.18 6.07 -0.99
CA LYS A 30 -15.40 4.85 -1.78
C LYS A 30 -14.23 4.72 -2.74
N LYS A 31 -13.43 3.65 -2.62
CA LYS A 31 -12.23 3.37 -3.43
C LYS A 31 -12.35 4.03 -4.81
N LYS A 32 -11.70 5.17 -5.00
CA LYS A 32 -11.57 5.80 -6.32
C LYS A 32 -10.34 5.18 -6.96
N GLY A 33 -10.51 4.52 -8.09
CA GLY A 33 -9.44 3.84 -8.79
C GLY A 33 -9.97 2.85 -9.82
N ALA A 34 -9.16 2.55 -10.83
CA ALA A 34 -9.43 1.54 -11.85
C ALA A 34 -9.78 0.18 -11.24
N LEU A 35 -9.13 -0.25 -10.15
CA LEU A 35 -9.47 -1.52 -9.48
C LEU A 35 -10.88 -1.52 -8.86
N ALA A 36 -11.41 -0.36 -8.47
CA ALA A 36 -12.74 -0.26 -7.87
C ALA A 36 -13.87 -0.41 -8.90
N HIS A 37 -13.57 -0.24 -10.18
CA HIS A 37 -14.53 -0.42 -11.28
C HIS A 37 -14.61 -1.87 -11.77
N LEU A 38 -13.72 -2.75 -11.29
CA LEU A 38 -13.73 -4.17 -11.61
C LEU A 38 -14.59 -4.96 -10.61
N ASP A 39 -14.96 -6.18 -11.01
CA ASP A 39 -15.56 -7.16 -10.10
C ASP A 39 -14.62 -7.44 -8.92
N GLN A 40 -15.08 -7.15 -7.71
CA GLN A 40 -14.24 -7.22 -6.50
C GLN A 40 -13.91 -8.66 -6.09
N ASP A 41 -14.77 -9.62 -6.39
CA ASP A 41 -14.52 -11.04 -6.11
C ASP A 41 -13.45 -11.57 -7.06
N MET A 42 -13.50 -11.18 -8.34
CA MET A 42 -12.44 -11.47 -9.32
C MET A 42 -11.12 -10.84 -8.88
N VAL A 43 -11.10 -9.54 -8.54
CA VAL A 43 -9.89 -8.85 -8.09
C VAL A 43 -9.28 -9.56 -6.87
N GLY A 44 -10.09 -9.90 -5.87
CA GLY A 44 -9.64 -10.61 -4.67
C GLY A 44 -9.04 -11.98 -4.98
N LYS A 45 -9.68 -12.76 -5.86
CA LYS A 45 -9.16 -14.07 -6.30
C LYS A 45 -7.83 -13.94 -7.03
N ILE A 46 -7.72 -13.00 -7.96
CA ILE A 46 -6.51 -12.77 -8.76
C ILE A 46 -5.35 -12.28 -7.89
N LEU A 47 -5.58 -11.31 -7.00
CA LEU A 47 -4.55 -10.83 -6.09
C LEU A 47 -4.06 -11.94 -5.14
N GLY A 48 -4.99 -12.71 -4.58
CA GLY A 48 -4.63 -13.85 -3.73
C GLY A 48 -3.86 -14.94 -4.49
N LEU A 49 -4.20 -15.19 -5.75
CA LEU A 49 -3.44 -16.10 -6.61
C LEU A 49 -2.04 -15.56 -6.90
N ALA A 50 -1.94 -14.27 -7.25
CA ALA A 50 -0.67 -13.62 -7.56
C ALA A 50 0.28 -13.65 -6.36
N GLU A 51 -0.22 -13.36 -5.15
CA GLU A 51 0.59 -13.42 -3.93
C GLU A 51 1.11 -14.84 -3.65
N ARG A 52 0.25 -15.87 -3.74
CA ARG A 52 0.69 -17.26 -3.56
C ARG A 52 1.71 -17.69 -4.63
N ALA A 53 1.49 -17.31 -5.88
CA ALA A 53 2.39 -17.60 -6.98
C ALA A 53 3.72 -16.85 -6.87
N TYR A 54 3.71 -15.66 -6.26
CA TYR A 54 4.90 -14.87 -5.97
C TYR A 54 5.71 -15.48 -4.80
N ALA A 55 5.03 -15.92 -3.74
CA ALA A 55 5.65 -16.56 -2.59
C ALA A 55 6.17 -17.98 -2.88
N ASN A 56 5.54 -18.70 -3.81
CA ASN A 56 5.92 -20.06 -4.19
C ASN A 56 6.10 -20.20 -5.71
N ALA A 57 7.36 -20.16 -6.15
CA ALA A 57 7.74 -20.32 -7.55
C ALA A 57 7.39 -21.71 -8.12
N GLY A 58 7.35 -22.76 -7.28
CA GLY A 58 6.98 -24.13 -7.67
C GLY A 58 5.48 -24.39 -7.69
N MET A 59 4.64 -23.40 -7.34
CA MET A 59 3.19 -23.55 -7.34
C MET A 59 2.65 -23.88 -8.74
N VAL A 60 1.82 -24.92 -8.84
CA VAL A 60 1.08 -25.23 -10.07
C VAL A 60 0.01 -24.15 -10.28
N LEU A 61 0.00 -23.53 -11.45
CA LEU A 61 -0.97 -22.47 -11.78
C LEU A 61 -2.26 -23.08 -12.34
N PRO A 62 -3.44 -22.53 -12.00
CA PRO A 62 -4.68 -22.94 -12.64
C PRO A 62 -4.64 -22.58 -14.13
N VAL A 63 -5.02 -23.51 -15.00
CA VAL A 63 -5.08 -23.31 -16.46
C VAL A 63 -6.54 -23.13 -16.87
N GLU A 64 -7.21 -22.17 -16.22
CA GLU A 64 -8.60 -21.85 -16.51
C GLU A 64 -8.69 -20.90 -17.71
N THR A 65 -9.72 -21.08 -18.54
CA THR A 65 -9.98 -20.20 -19.67
C THR A 65 -10.26 -18.78 -19.18
N GLY A 66 -9.57 -17.79 -19.76
CA GLY A 66 -9.76 -16.37 -19.43
C GLY A 66 -8.96 -15.87 -18.22
N LEU A 67 -8.28 -16.75 -17.46
CA LEU A 67 -7.46 -16.34 -16.32
C LEU A 67 -6.39 -15.30 -16.71
N ARG A 68 -5.70 -15.53 -17.83
CA ARG A 68 -4.67 -14.62 -18.32
C ARG A 68 -5.22 -13.22 -18.61
N GLU A 69 -6.39 -13.13 -19.22
CA GLU A 69 -7.03 -11.85 -19.51
C GLU A 69 -7.42 -11.14 -18.21
N GLN A 70 -7.99 -11.86 -17.24
CA GLN A 70 -8.31 -11.32 -15.92
C GLN A 70 -7.08 -10.80 -15.19
N VAL A 71 -5.96 -11.56 -15.20
CA VAL A 71 -4.68 -11.11 -14.61
C VAL A 71 -4.19 -9.84 -15.29
N ALA A 72 -4.20 -9.77 -16.62
CA ALA A 72 -3.77 -8.59 -17.36
C ALA A 72 -4.65 -7.37 -17.06
N THR A 73 -5.97 -7.55 -16.97
CA THR A 73 -6.92 -6.48 -16.60
C THR A 73 -6.63 -5.95 -15.20
N VAL A 74 -6.49 -6.83 -14.20
CA VAL A 74 -6.21 -6.44 -12.81
C VAL A 74 -4.83 -5.78 -12.70
N HIS A 75 -3.82 -6.31 -13.37
CA HIS A 75 -2.46 -5.73 -13.40
C HIS A 75 -2.46 -4.32 -14.00
N GLN A 76 -3.14 -4.13 -15.13
CA GLN A 76 -3.22 -2.82 -15.76
C GLN A 76 -3.99 -1.82 -14.88
N ALA A 77 -5.09 -2.24 -14.25
CA ALA A 77 -5.83 -1.40 -13.31
C ALA A 77 -4.97 -0.99 -12.10
N ALA A 78 -4.24 -1.93 -11.50
CA ALA A 78 -3.33 -1.63 -10.39
C ALA A 78 -2.23 -0.62 -10.78
N LYS A 79 -1.71 -0.70 -12.01
CA LYS A 79 -0.74 0.27 -12.53
C LYS A 79 -1.35 1.65 -12.76
N ILE A 80 -2.60 1.73 -13.22
CA ILE A 80 -3.33 3.00 -13.37
C ILE A 80 -3.49 3.67 -12.01
N ASP A 81 -3.91 2.91 -10.99
CA ASP A 81 -4.09 3.43 -9.63
C ASP A 81 -2.77 3.91 -9.03
N MET A 82 -1.66 3.20 -9.29
CA MET A 82 -0.33 3.62 -8.86
C MET A 82 0.18 4.87 -9.61
N ALA A 83 -0.30 5.12 -10.82
CA ALA A 83 0.15 6.22 -11.67
C ALA A 83 -0.72 7.48 -11.57
N ALA A 84 -1.87 7.42 -10.90
CA ALA A 84 -2.73 8.59 -10.69
C ALA A 84 -2.01 9.63 -9.82
N ARG A 85 -1.90 10.87 -10.30
CA ARG A 85 -1.12 11.94 -9.65
C ARG A 85 -2.02 13.03 -9.09
N THR A 86 -1.62 13.58 -7.95
CA THR A 86 -2.18 14.84 -7.43
C THR A 86 -1.59 16.04 -8.16
N ASP A 87 -2.38 17.08 -8.36
CA ASP A 87 -1.90 18.33 -8.91
C ASP A 87 -0.90 19.03 -7.97
N GLN A 88 0.13 19.65 -8.55
CA GLN A 88 1.18 20.31 -7.77
C GLN A 88 0.69 21.61 -7.11
N GLU A 89 -0.26 22.32 -7.71
CA GLU A 89 -0.82 23.52 -7.07
C GLU A 89 -1.64 23.15 -5.83
N GLU A 90 -2.45 22.09 -5.89
CA GLU A 90 -3.19 21.57 -4.72
C GLU A 90 -2.24 21.27 -3.54
N ILE A 91 -1.11 20.63 -3.82
CA ILE A 91 -0.10 20.33 -2.80
C ILE A 91 0.51 21.59 -2.20
N LYS A 92 0.87 22.56 -3.04
CA LYS A 92 1.47 23.82 -2.58
C LYS A 92 0.49 24.64 -1.75
N ASP A 93 -0.77 24.68 -2.14
CA ASP A 93 -1.82 25.38 -1.42
C ASP A 93 -2.07 24.75 -0.06
N PHE A 94 -2.06 23.42 0.04
CA PHE A 94 -2.14 22.74 1.33
C PHE A 94 -0.97 23.10 2.27
N LEU A 95 0.27 23.09 1.77
CA LEU A 95 1.44 23.45 2.60
C LEU A 95 1.38 24.91 3.08
N ARG A 96 0.90 25.83 2.23
CA ARG A 96 0.67 27.22 2.61
C ARG A 96 -0.44 27.34 3.66
N LEU A 97 -1.53 26.59 3.50
CA LEU A 97 -2.64 26.56 4.44
C LEU A 97 -2.21 26.08 5.83
N ILE A 98 -1.38 25.03 5.91
CA ILE A 98 -0.80 24.59 7.19
C ILE A 98 0.03 25.71 7.82
N ALA A 99 0.90 26.35 7.02
CA ALA A 99 1.78 27.40 7.54
C ALA A 99 0.96 28.57 8.11
N GLU A 100 -0.06 29.03 7.36
CA GLU A 100 -0.96 30.10 7.78
C GLU A 100 -1.72 29.74 9.06
N ARG A 101 -2.38 28.59 9.10
CA ARG A 101 -3.23 28.17 10.22
C ARG A 101 -2.46 27.93 11.51
N ARG A 102 -1.18 27.56 11.41
CA ARG A 102 -0.30 27.31 12.55
C ARG A 102 0.63 28.48 12.88
N GLY A 103 0.54 29.60 12.14
CA GLY A 103 1.42 30.77 12.35
C GLY A 103 2.90 30.47 12.10
N LEU A 104 3.19 29.53 11.18
CA LEU A 104 4.55 29.11 10.84
C LEU A 104 5.10 29.94 9.68
N PRO A 105 6.43 30.08 9.57
CA PRO A 105 7.04 30.73 8.42
C PRO A 105 6.69 29.95 7.14
N ALA A 106 6.18 30.66 6.14
CA ALA A 106 5.89 30.08 4.84
C ALA A 106 7.19 29.58 4.18
N PRO A 107 7.20 28.38 3.57
CA PRO A 107 8.37 27.92 2.83
C PRO A 107 8.62 28.81 1.60
N SER A 108 9.89 28.86 1.15
CA SER A 108 10.22 29.59 -0.07
C SER A 108 9.52 28.98 -1.29
N ALA A 109 9.30 29.78 -2.34
CA ALA A 109 8.69 29.29 -3.57
C ALA A 109 9.44 28.07 -4.15
N LYS A 110 10.78 28.08 -4.08
CA LYS A 110 11.60 26.97 -4.55
C LYS A 110 11.44 25.70 -3.71
N ALA A 111 11.32 25.84 -2.38
CA ALA A 111 11.08 24.68 -1.50
C ALA A 111 9.71 24.06 -1.81
N LEU A 112 8.66 24.88 -1.93
CA LEU A 112 7.32 24.43 -2.29
C LEU A 112 7.29 23.68 -3.64
N GLU A 113 7.99 24.18 -4.66
CA GLU A 113 8.10 23.49 -5.96
C GLU A 113 8.73 22.11 -5.84
N LEU A 114 9.85 21.99 -5.10
CA LEU A 114 10.56 20.72 -4.95
C LEU A 114 9.72 19.72 -4.16
N ASP A 115 9.09 20.17 -3.07
CA ASP A 115 8.25 19.32 -2.25
C ASP A 115 7.02 18.83 -3.02
N ALA A 116 6.34 19.72 -3.76
CA ALA A 116 5.20 19.36 -4.59
C ALA A 116 5.56 18.42 -5.75
N ALA A 117 6.73 18.60 -6.37
CA ALA A 117 7.21 17.70 -7.41
C ALA A 117 7.42 16.26 -6.88
N VAL A 118 7.92 16.11 -5.65
CA VAL A 118 8.06 14.80 -5.00
C VAL A 118 6.70 14.19 -4.68
N MET A 119 5.81 14.96 -4.05
CA MET A 119 4.51 14.47 -3.59
C MET A 119 3.53 14.16 -4.72
N SER A 120 3.56 14.93 -5.82
CA SER A 120 2.76 14.68 -7.03
C SER A 120 3.15 13.40 -7.77
N ALA A 121 4.27 12.75 -7.40
CA ALA A 121 4.63 11.44 -7.93
C ALA A 121 3.97 10.28 -7.19
N TRP A 122 3.29 10.54 -6.07
CA TRP A 122 2.57 9.51 -5.32
C TRP A 122 1.17 9.28 -5.89
N PRO A 123 0.58 8.09 -5.66
CA PRO A 123 -0.82 7.82 -5.98
C PRO A 123 -1.72 8.86 -5.31
N ALA A 124 -2.62 9.48 -6.08
CA ALA A 124 -3.42 10.61 -5.63
C ALA A 124 -4.26 10.32 -4.37
N ASP A 125 -4.77 9.09 -4.27
CA ASP A 125 -5.54 8.64 -3.11
C ASP A 125 -4.66 8.45 -1.86
N LEU A 126 -3.43 7.96 -2.02
CA LEU A 126 -2.46 7.88 -0.93
C LEU A 126 -1.97 9.26 -0.51
N TYR A 127 -1.75 10.18 -1.46
CA TYR A 127 -1.46 11.57 -1.10
C TYR A 127 -2.60 12.16 -0.25
N ARG A 128 -3.85 11.98 -0.66
CA ARG A 128 -5.01 12.47 0.10
C ARG A 128 -5.07 11.85 1.50
N LYS A 129 -4.80 10.55 1.64
CA LYS A 129 -4.66 9.90 2.96
C LYS A 129 -3.57 10.58 3.80
N ALA A 130 -2.39 10.79 3.23
CA ALA A 130 -1.27 11.43 3.91
C ALA A 130 -1.61 12.88 4.32
N GLU A 131 -2.27 13.64 3.45
CA GLU A 131 -2.74 15.01 3.70
C GLU A 131 -3.61 15.09 4.96
N PHE A 132 -4.66 14.24 5.04
CA PHE A 132 -5.53 14.18 6.21
C PHE A 132 -4.76 13.79 7.49
N LEU A 133 -3.89 12.79 7.40
CA LEU A 133 -3.14 12.31 8.57
C LEU A 133 -2.11 13.33 9.04
N VAL A 134 -1.45 14.05 8.13
CA VAL A 134 -0.56 15.16 8.47
C VAL A 134 -1.35 16.28 9.13
N TRP A 135 -2.52 16.63 8.58
CA TRP A 135 -3.36 17.67 9.18
C TRP A 135 -3.74 17.35 10.63
N GLU A 136 -4.16 16.11 10.88
CA GLU A 136 -4.64 15.64 12.17
C GLU A 136 -3.50 15.42 13.18
N ARG A 137 -2.40 14.78 12.76
CA ARG A 137 -1.44 14.16 13.69
C ARG A 137 -0.07 14.79 13.71
N PHE A 138 0.30 15.58 12.69
CA PHE A 138 1.62 16.19 12.65
C PHE A 138 1.72 17.31 13.69
N SER A 139 2.65 17.19 14.64
CA SER A 139 2.77 18.07 15.82
C SER A 139 4.01 18.96 15.82
N GLU A 140 4.90 18.83 14.85
CA GLU A 140 6.16 19.58 14.84
C GLU A 140 5.94 21.08 14.57
N GLN A 141 6.82 21.92 15.14
CA GLN A 141 6.80 23.38 14.97
C GLN A 141 7.48 23.83 13.67
N ARG A 142 7.11 23.20 12.55
CA ARG A 142 7.58 23.53 11.21
C ARG A 142 6.53 23.12 10.18
N VAL A 143 6.67 23.55 8.94
CA VAL A 143 5.84 23.03 7.85
C VAL A 143 6.30 21.59 7.55
N PRO A 144 5.37 20.64 7.36
CA PRO A 144 5.72 19.27 7.01
C PRO A 144 6.38 19.22 5.63
N ASN A 145 7.37 18.34 5.48
CA ASN A 145 8.10 18.08 4.25
C ASN A 145 7.72 16.69 3.70
N PRO A 146 8.11 16.31 2.47
CA PRO A 146 7.67 15.04 1.87
C PRO A 146 7.95 13.79 2.73
N PRO A 147 9.11 13.66 3.42
CA PRO A 147 9.31 12.58 4.39
C PRO A 147 8.21 12.46 5.46
N ASP A 148 7.69 13.56 5.99
CA ASP A 148 6.65 13.53 7.04
C ASP A 148 5.33 12.94 6.54
N PHE A 149 4.93 13.28 5.31
CA PHE A 149 3.76 12.67 4.67
C PHE A 149 4.01 11.18 4.40
N ARG A 150 5.22 10.86 3.94
CA ARG A 150 5.59 9.50 3.54
C ARG A 150 5.54 8.53 4.72
N LEU A 151 5.82 8.97 5.94
CA LEU A 151 5.67 8.15 7.15
C LEU A 151 4.27 7.54 7.29
N PHE A 152 3.23 8.25 6.86
CA PHE A 152 1.84 7.80 6.97
C PHE A 152 1.36 6.85 5.87
N ILE A 153 2.11 6.74 4.76
CA ILE A 153 1.71 5.96 3.57
C ILE A 153 2.80 5.00 3.07
N ALA A 154 3.91 4.88 3.80
CA ALA A 154 5.04 4.05 3.38
C ALA A 154 4.63 2.58 3.21
N GLU A 155 3.85 2.05 4.14
CA GLU A 155 3.35 0.67 4.10
C GLU A 155 2.37 0.45 2.94
N ASP A 156 1.42 1.37 2.72
CA ASP A 156 0.47 1.26 1.61
C ASP A 156 1.19 1.31 0.24
N LEU A 157 2.20 2.17 0.11
CA LEU A 157 3.03 2.25 -1.10
C LEU A 157 3.79 0.93 -1.33
N ALA A 158 4.41 0.39 -0.28
CA ALA A 158 5.16 -0.86 -0.37
C ALA A 158 4.25 -2.03 -0.73
N GLU A 159 3.06 -2.11 -0.14
CA GLU A 159 2.08 -3.15 -0.42
C GLU A 159 1.57 -3.08 -1.87
N ARG A 160 1.24 -1.88 -2.38
CA ARG A 160 0.84 -1.73 -3.80
C ARG A 160 1.95 -2.12 -4.77
N GLN A 161 3.19 -1.75 -4.47
CA GLN A 161 4.35 -2.12 -5.28
C GLN A 161 4.56 -3.65 -5.28
N LYS A 162 4.43 -4.28 -4.12
CA LYS A 162 4.49 -5.75 -3.98
C LYS A 162 3.37 -6.41 -4.79
N GLN A 163 2.13 -5.91 -4.71
CA GLN A 163 1.01 -6.45 -5.48
C GLN A 163 1.24 -6.35 -7.00
N ILE A 164 1.73 -5.20 -7.49
CA ILE A 164 2.08 -5.03 -8.91
C ILE A 164 3.18 -6.00 -9.32
N ALA A 165 4.23 -6.17 -8.50
CA ALA A 165 5.30 -7.13 -8.79
C ALA A 165 4.81 -8.58 -8.81
N ALA A 166 3.91 -8.94 -7.89
CA ALA A 166 3.28 -10.26 -7.85
C ALA A 166 2.41 -10.51 -9.10
N LEU A 167 1.59 -9.53 -9.50
CA LEU A 167 0.76 -9.61 -10.70
C LEU A 167 1.61 -9.74 -11.97
N HIS A 168 2.67 -8.93 -12.10
CA HIS A 168 3.62 -9.03 -13.21
C HIS A 168 4.28 -10.42 -13.27
N THR A 169 4.66 -10.97 -12.11
CA THR A 169 5.25 -12.32 -12.04
C THR A 169 4.25 -13.39 -12.49
N LEU A 170 3.01 -13.31 -12.01
CA LEU A 170 1.95 -14.24 -12.43
C LEU A 170 1.69 -14.15 -13.94
N GLU A 171 1.59 -12.94 -14.49
CA GLU A 171 1.41 -12.72 -15.93
C GLU A 171 2.53 -13.37 -16.75
N LYS A 172 3.80 -13.16 -16.36
CA LYS A 172 4.96 -13.79 -17.05
C LYS A 172 4.96 -15.31 -16.98
N ARG A 173 4.53 -15.87 -15.84
CA ARG A 173 4.42 -17.32 -15.68
C ARG A 173 3.33 -17.89 -16.59
N LEU A 174 2.16 -17.25 -16.65
CA LEU A 174 1.08 -17.66 -17.56
C LEU A 174 1.49 -17.54 -19.04
N GLU A 175 2.18 -16.48 -19.43
CA GLU A 175 2.75 -16.33 -20.78
C GLU A 175 3.69 -17.49 -21.15
N THR A 176 4.46 -17.98 -20.18
CA THR A 176 5.39 -19.10 -20.38
C THR A 176 4.66 -20.42 -20.54
N LEU A 177 3.57 -20.63 -19.79
CA LEU A 177 2.74 -21.82 -19.91
C LEU A 177 2.03 -21.89 -21.26
N ASP A 178 1.50 -20.76 -21.75
CA ASP A 178 0.88 -20.70 -23.08
C ASP A 178 1.88 -21.06 -24.18
N ARG A 179 3.13 -20.59 -24.06
CA ARG A 179 4.20 -20.93 -25.02
C ARG A 179 4.56 -22.42 -25.00
N ASN A 180 4.47 -23.05 -23.83
CA ASN A 180 4.82 -24.46 -23.64
C ASN A 180 3.61 -25.41 -23.76
N GLY A 181 2.49 -24.95 -24.33
CA GLY A 181 1.30 -25.78 -24.54
C GLY A 181 0.61 -26.24 -23.23
N GLY A 182 0.71 -25.45 -22.16
CA GLY A 182 0.12 -25.76 -20.85
C GLY A 182 0.96 -26.71 -19.99
N GLN A 183 2.14 -27.14 -20.45
CA GLN A 183 2.99 -28.07 -19.71
C GLN A 183 3.70 -27.35 -18.55
N GLN A 184 3.40 -27.76 -17.32
CA GLN A 184 4.05 -27.24 -16.10
C GLN A 184 5.15 -28.21 -15.67
N PHE A 185 6.39 -27.75 -15.61
CA PHE A 185 7.49 -28.52 -15.04
C PHE A 185 7.70 -28.07 -13.58
N PRO A 186 7.52 -28.95 -12.58
CA PRO A 186 7.84 -28.60 -11.20
C PRO A 186 9.33 -28.29 -11.07
N ALA A 187 9.68 -27.32 -10.23
CA ALA A 187 11.08 -26.92 -10.01
C ALA A 187 11.96 -28.09 -9.51
N ASP A 188 11.36 -29.10 -8.88
CA ASP A 188 12.06 -30.25 -8.29
C ASP A 188 12.42 -31.35 -9.30
N THR A 189 11.98 -31.27 -10.56
CA THR A 189 12.19 -32.36 -11.54
C THR A 189 13.63 -32.50 -12.04
N PHE A 190 14.54 -31.58 -11.71
CA PHE A 190 15.93 -31.55 -12.21
C PHE A 190 17.00 -32.01 -11.20
N ASN A 191 16.63 -32.56 -10.04
CA ASN A 191 17.61 -33.00 -9.03
C ASN A 191 17.67 -34.54 -8.86
N GLY A 192 17.88 -35.26 -9.97
CA GLY A 192 17.92 -36.73 -10.00
C GLY A 192 19.07 -37.31 -10.82
N GLY A 193 20.25 -36.66 -10.83
CA GLY A 193 21.32 -37.02 -11.76
C GLY A 193 22.73 -36.74 -11.26
N THR A 194 23.08 -37.16 -10.04
CA THR A 194 24.49 -37.36 -9.68
C THR A 194 24.65 -38.56 -8.77
N GLY A 195 25.30 -39.61 -9.27
CA GLY A 195 26.08 -40.52 -8.44
C GLY A 195 25.65 -41.98 -8.44
N GLU A 196 25.87 -42.69 -9.55
CA GLU A 196 26.28 -44.11 -9.50
C GLU A 196 26.94 -44.45 -10.85
N CYS A 197 28.24 -44.14 -10.96
CA CYS A 197 29.12 -44.81 -11.90
C CYS A 197 29.79 -45.96 -11.13
N LEU A 198 29.45 -47.19 -11.52
CA LEU A 198 30.23 -48.39 -11.27
C LEU A 198 31.46 -48.43 -12.17
#